data_AF-A0A437R6Z2-F1
#
_entry.id   AF-A0A437R6Z2-F1
#
_cell.length_a   1.000
_cell.length_b   1.000
_cell.length_c   1.000
_cell.angle_alpha   90.00
_cell.angle_beta   90.00
_cell.angle_gamma   90.00
#
_symmetry.space_group_name_H-M   'P 1'
#
loop_
_entity.id
_entity.type
_entity.pdbx_description
1 polymer ?
#
loop_
_entity_poly.entity_id
_entity_poly.type
_entity_poly.pdbx_seq_one_letter_code
_entity_poly.pdbx_strand_id
1 'polypeptide(L)'
;MGCGRIAQNHFESITKHSERSELVAICDTDPAALAAAQAKTGAEPFASLTELLAKAQVDCVVLTTPSGLHPRQAIEVARAGIDVMTEKPMATRWHDGLAMVRAC
;
A
#
# COMPACT_ATOMS: atom_id res chain seq x y z
N MET A 1 -0.35 1.75 1.24
CA MET A 1 -1.77 1.50 1.57
C MET A 1 -1.86 0.97 2.99
N GLY A 2 -2.47 1.72 3.89
CA GLY A 2 -2.55 1.46 5.33
C GLY A 2 -1.40 2.15 6.07
N CYS A 3 -1.70 3.19 6.83
CA CYS A 3 -0.75 4.05 7.56
C CYS A 3 -0.58 3.63 9.03
N GLY A 4 -0.83 2.36 9.33
CA GLY A 4 -0.73 1.81 10.68
C GLY A 4 0.71 1.60 11.17
N ARG A 5 0.85 0.88 12.28
CA ARG A 5 2.13 0.68 12.99
C ARG A 5 3.27 0.17 12.11
N ILE A 6 3.03 -0.84 11.27
CA ILE A 6 4.10 -1.42 10.45
C ILE A 6 4.53 -0.49 9.31
N ALA A 7 3.63 0.36 8.80
CA ALA A 7 3.92 1.33 7.75
C ALA A 7 5.04 2.30 8.15
N GLN A 8 5.20 2.57 9.46
CA GLN A 8 6.27 3.42 9.97
C GLN A 8 7.66 2.87 9.63
N ASN A 9 7.86 1.56 9.73
CA ASN A 9 9.12 0.91 9.34
C ASN A 9 9.35 1.01 7.83
N HIS A 10 8.28 0.89 7.03
CA HIS A 10 8.34 1.04 5.57
C HIS A 10 8.71 2.47 5.17
N PHE A 11 8.09 3.48 5.80
CA PHE A 11 8.43 4.90 5.56
C PHE A 11 9.91 5.16 5.85
N GLU A 12 10.40 4.70 7.00
CA GLU A 12 11.82 4.84 7.37
C GLU A 12 12.76 4.11 6.41
N SER A 13 12.37 2.92 5.94
CA SER A 13 13.16 2.16 4.97
C SER A 13 13.23 2.85 3.61
N ILE A 14 12.11 3.41 3.13
CA ILE A 14 12.07 4.17 1.87
C ILE A 14 12.91 5.44 1.99
N THR A 15 12.81 6.18 3.10
CA THR A 15 13.67 7.36 3.34
C THR A 15 15.16 7.00 3.35
N LYS A 16 15.54 5.87 3.97
CA LYS A 16 16.93 5.37 3.97
C LYS A 16 17.44 4.98 2.58
N HIS A 17 16.54 4.65 1.67
CA HIS A 17 16.84 4.28 0.28
C HIS A 17 16.36 5.34 -0.73
N SER A 18 16.40 6.61 -0.31
CA SER A 18 15.94 7.76 -1.10
C SER A 18 16.75 7.98 -2.38
N GLU A 19 17.92 7.35 -2.52
CA GLU A 19 18.71 7.35 -3.74
C GLU A 19 18.13 6.46 -4.86
N ARG A 20 17.19 5.57 -4.53
CA ARG A 20 16.59 4.58 -5.45
C ARG A 20 15.07 4.48 -5.38
N SER A 21 14.43 5.12 -4.40
CA SER A 21 12.99 5.02 -4.19
C SER A 21 12.46 6.28 -3.51
N GLU A 22 11.21 6.61 -3.79
CA GLU A 22 10.51 7.71 -3.13
C GLU A 22 9.10 7.30 -2.72
N LEU A 23 8.62 7.85 -1.61
CA LEU A 23 7.25 7.68 -1.16
C LEU A 23 6.42 8.86 -1.65
N VAL A 24 5.77 8.69 -2.81
CA VAL A 24 5.00 9.76 -3.45
C VAL A 24 3.54 9.82 -3.00
N ALA A 25 2.98 8.69 -2.55
CA ALA A 25 1.58 8.57 -2.17
C ALA A 25 1.39 7.72 -0.91
N ILE A 26 0.42 8.12 -0.08
CA ILE A 26 -0.05 7.38 1.09
C ILE A 26 -1.57 7.27 1.06
N CYS A 27 -2.11 6.19 1.64
CA CYS A 27 -3.55 5.97 1.66
C CYS A 27 -3.98 5.26 2.93
N ASP A 28 -5.01 5.79 3.58
CA ASP A 28 -5.70 5.17 4.71
C ASP A 28 -7.16 5.63 4.73
N THR A 29 -8.05 4.76 5.22
CA THR A 29 -9.47 5.10 5.43
C THR A 29 -9.70 5.88 6.72
N ASP A 30 -8.76 5.81 7.67
CA ASP A 30 -8.77 6.61 8.90
C ASP A 30 -8.12 7.99 8.62
N PRO A 31 -8.90 9.10 8.66
CA PRO A 31 -8.38 10.44 8.39
C PRO A 31 -7.26 10.87 9.36
N ALA A 32 -7.29 10.40 10.62
CA ALA A 32 -6.28 10.76 11.60
C ALA A 32 -4.95 10.07 11.30
N ALA A 33 -4.99 8.78 10.96
CA ALA A 33 -3.81 8.03 10.53
C ALA A 33 -3.22 8.60 9.23
N LEU A 34 -4.08 8.96 8.27
CA LEU A 34 -3.67 9.56 7.01
C LEU A 34 -3.01 10.92 7.21
N ALA A 35 -3.61 11.81 8.01
CA ALA A 35 -3.04 13.13 8.32
C ALA A 35 -1.69 13.02 9.05
N ALA A 36 -1.55 12.10 10.00
CA ALA A 36 -0.29 11.86 10.70
C ALA A 36 0.80 11.35 9.75
N ALA A 37 0.48 10.42 8.85
CA ALA A 37 1.41 9.93 7.84
C ALA A 37 1.81 11.03 6.85
N GLN A 38 0.85 11.89 6.43
CA GLN A 38 1.13 13.02 5.55
C GLN A 38 2.10 14.00 6.21
N ALA A 39 1.84 14.38 7.46
CA ALA A 39 2.71 15.28 8.20
C ALA A 39 4.13 14.71 8.39
N LYS A 40 4.28 13.39 8.53
CA LYS A 40 5.58 12.73 8.68
C LYS A 40 6.36 12.61 7.38
N THR A 41 5.66 12.33 6.27
CA THR A 41 6.30 11.89 5.02
C THR A 41 6.28 12.94 3.91
N GLY A 42 5.34 13.88 3.95
CA GLY A 42 5.07 14.83 2.86
C GLY A 42 4.39 14.21 1.63
N ALA A 43 4.12 12.91 1.62
CA ALA A 43 3.51 12.20 0.50
C ALA A 43 2.05 12.61 0.28
N GLU A 44 1.56 12.49 -0.96
CA GLU A 44 0.19 12.85 -1.31
C GLU A 44 -0.82 11.89 -0.65
N PRO A 45 -1.83 12.40 0.09
CA PRO A 45 -2.79 11.56 0.80
C PRO A 45 -3.99 11.18 -0.08
N PHE A 46 -4.41 9.91 0.02
CA PHE A 46 -5.61 9.38 -0.62
C PHE A 46 -6.52 8.69 0.40
N ALA A 47 -7.83 8.90 0.30
CA ALA A 47 -8.79 8.31 1.24
C ALA A 47 -9.22 6.89 0.86
N SER A 48 -8.91 6.45 -0.36
CA SER A 48 -9.22 5.10 -0.84
C SER A 48 -8.21 4.58 -1.86
N LEU A 49 -8.09 3.25 -1.96
CA LEU A 49 -7.26 2.60 -2.97
C LEU A 49 -7.70 2.97 -4.39
N THR A 50 -9.00 3.03 -4.64
CA THR A 50 -9.54 3.40 -5.95
C THR A 50 -9.13 4.82 -6.37
N GLU A 51 -9.16 5.80 -5.46
CA GLU A 51 -8.67 7.15 -5.76
C GLU A 51 -7.17 7.18 -6.01
N LEU A 52 -6.39 6.44 -5.22
CA LEU A 52 -4.94 6.32 -5.41
C LEU A 52 -4.63 5.75 -6.79
N LEU A 53 -5.25 4.64 -7.18
CA LEU A 53 -5.00 3.99 -8.47
C LEU A 53 -5.44 4.85 -9.67
N ALA A 54 -6.41 5.74 -9.49
CA ALA A 54 -6.89 6.62 -10.55
C ALA A 54 -6.03 7.88 -10.76
N LYS A 55 -5.31 8.33 -9.73
CA LYS A 55 -4.67 9.67 -9.71
C LYS A 55 -3.17 9.63 -9.45
N ALA A 56 -2.71 8.71 -8.61
CA ALA A 56 -1.30 8.64 -8.24
C ALA A 56 -0.48 8.02 -9.37
N GLN A 57 0.69 8.60 -9.64
CA GLN A 57 1.70 7.98 -10.49
C GLN A 57 2.65 7.18 -9.60
N VAL A 58 2.45 5.87 -9.54
CA VAL A 58 3.25 4.96 -8.70
C VAL A 58 3.66 3.72 -9.50
N ASP A 59 4.89 3.27 -9.30
CA ASP A 59 5.37 2.01 -9.90
C ASP A 59 4.94 0.80 -9.07
N CYS A 60 4.87 0.95 -7.74
CA CYS A 60 4.56 -0.13 -6.81
C CYS A 60 3.71 0.35 -5.62
N VAL A 61 2.75 -0.47 -5.17
CA VAL A 61 1.95 -0.24 -3.96
C VAL A 61 2.35 -1.23 -2.86
N VAL A 62 2.69 -0.70 -1.69
CA VAL A 62 2.92 -1.50 -0.48
C VAL A 62 1.64 -1.63 0.34
N LEU A 63 1.20 -2.86 0.63
CA LEU A 63 0.04 -3.17 1.45
C LEU A 63 0.47 -3.43 2.90
N THR A 64 0.04 -2.55 3.79
CA THR A 64 0.29 -2.57 5.24
C THR A 64 -1.01 -2.49 6.04
N THR A 65 -2.12 -2.95 5.42
CA THR A 65 -3.47 -3.05 5.99
C THR A 65 -3.66 -4.32 6.82
N PRO A 66 -4.81 -4.53 7.48
CA PRO A 66 -5.13 -5.83 8.08
C PRO A 66 -5.06 -6.97 7.05
N SER A 67 -4.43 -8.10 7.40
CA SER A 67 -4.05 -9.16 6.45
C SER A 67 -5.19 -9.80 5.68
N GLY A 68 -6.43 -9.73 6.18
CA GLY A 68 -7.61 -10.19 5.45
C GLY A 68 -7.97 -9.33 4.23
N LEU A 69 -7.45 -8.11 4.13
CA LEU A 69 -7.69 -7.19 3.01
C LEU A 69 -6.64 -7.30 1.91
N HIS A 70 -5.45 -7.82 2.23
CA HIS A 70 -4.34 -7.96 1.29
C HIS A 70 -4.77 -8.62 -0.03
N PRO A 71 -5.57 -9.71 -0.06
CA PRO A 71 -5.87 -10.37 -1.32
C PRO A 71 -6.65 -9.52 -2.30
N ARG A 72 -7.73 -8.89 -1.81
CA ARG A 72 -8.54 -8.00 -2.64
C ARG A 72 -7.73 -6.81 -3.15
N GLN A 73 -6.95 -6.20 -2.27
CA GLN A 73 -6.16 -5.02 -2.61
C GLN A 73 -5.04 -5.36 -3.61
N ALA A 74 -4.35 -6.48 -3.42
CA ALA A 74 -3.30 -6.91 -4.35
C ALA A 74 -3.85 -7.21 -5.74
N ILE A 75 -5.00 -7.88 -5.82
CA ILE A 75 -5.68 -8.14 -7.10
C ILE A 75 -6.11 -6.82 -7.77
N GLU A 76 -6.60 -5.84 -7.01
CA GLU A 76 -7.00 -4.52 -7.53
C GLU A 76 -5.79 -3.74 -8.08
N VAL A 77 -4.67 -3.72 -7.35
CA VAL A 77 -3.41 -3.09 -7.77
C VAL A 77 -2.84 -3.77 -9.02
N ALA A 78 -2.73 -5.11 -9.02
CA ALA A 78 -2.17 -5.85 -10.15
C ALA A 78 -3.01 -5.68 -11.43
N ARG A 79 -4.34 -5.62 -11.31
CA ARG A 79 -5.25 -5.33 -12.44
C ARG A 79 -5.10 -3.91 -12.99
N ALA A 80 -4.60 -2.97 -12.20
CA ALA A 80 -4.25 -1.64 -12.66
C ALA A 80 -2.88 -1.60 -13.38
N GLY A 81 -2.18 -2.74 -13.48
CA GLY A 81 -0.87 -2.83 -14.11
C GLY A 81 0.27 -2.25 -13.25
N ILE A 82 0.05 -2.15 -11.94
CA ILE A 82 1.01 -1.61 -10.97
C ILE A 82 1.57 -2.76 -10.13
N ASP A 83 2.85 -2.72 -9.79
CA ASP A 83 3.46 -3.73 -8.94
C ASP A 83 2.89 -3.69 -7.52
N VAL A 84 2.85 -4.83 -6.84
CA VAL A 84 2.34 -4.92 -5.47
C VAL A 84 3.28 -5.66 -4.54
N MET A 85 3.59 -5.05 -3.39
CA MET A 85 4.26 -5.69 -2.26
C MET A 85 3.28 -5.81 -1.09
N THR A 86 3.07 -7.03 -0.58
CA THR A 86 2.16 -7.28 0.54
C THR A 86 2.92 -7.60 1.83
N GLU A 87 2.47 -7.05 2.96
CA GLU A 87 2.89 -7.54 4.27
C GLU A 87 2.44 -8.98 4.51
N LYS A 88 3.14 -9.65 5.44
CA LYS A 88 2.83 -11.02 5.85
C LYS A 88 1.73 -11.06 6.93
N PRO A 89 0.89 -12.11 6.95
CA PRO A 89 0.70 -13.08 5.86
C PRO A 89 0.01 -12.44 4.66
N MET A 90 0.32 -12.93 3.44
CA MET A 90 -0.27 -12.39 2.20
C MET A 90 -1.79 -12.61 2.12
N ALA A 91 -2.31 -13.66 2.76
CA ALA A 91 -3.73 -13.97 2.81
C ALA A 91 -4.05 -14.71 4.11
N THR A 92 -5.31 -14.64 4.55
CA THR A 92 -5.81 -15.40 5.70
C THR A 92 -6.56 -16.68 5.30
N ARG A 93 -6.75 -16.89 3.99
CA ARG A 93 -7.39 -18.07 3.40
C ARG A 93 -6.57 -18.57 2.23
N TRP A 94 -6.51 -19.89 2.07
CA TRP A 94 -5.74 -20.54 1.00
C TRP A 94 -6.16 -20.08 -0.41
N HIS A 95 -7.46 -20.10 -0.70
CA HIS A 95 -7.98 -19.73 -2.01
C HIS A 95 -7.71 -18.25 -2.36
N ASP A 96 -7.67 -17.38 -1.37
CA ASP A 96 -7.40 -15.96 -1.57
C ASP A 96 -5.92 -15.76 -1.96
N GLY A 97 -4.99 -16.47 -1.31
CA GLY A 97 -3.58 -16.46 -1.69
C GLY A 97 -3.34 -16.96 -3.12
N LEU A 98 -4.02 -18.03 -3.53
CA LEU A 98 -3.98 -18.50 -4.92
C LEU A 98 -4.54 -17.47 -5.90
N ALA A 99 -5.61 -16.76 -5.53
CA ALA A 99 -6.20 -15.72 -6.36
C ALA A 99 -5.26 -14.52 -6.53
N MET A 100 -4.51 -14.13 -5.48
CA MET A 100 -3.48 -13.09 -5.58
C MET A 100 -2.40 -13.44 -6.59
N VAL A 101 -1.81 -14.63 -6.47
CA VAL A 101 -0.72 -15.08 -7.34
C VAL A 101 -1.16 -15.17 -8.80
N ARG A 102 -2.42 -15.54 -9.08
CA ARG A 102 -2.93 -15.59 -10.45
C ARG A 102 -3.19 -14.21 -11.07
N ALA A 103 -3.34 -13.17 -10.25
CA ALA A 103 -3.63 -11.83 -10.72
C ALA A 103 -2.36 -11.01 -11.00
N CYS A 104 -1.23 -11.41 -10.40
CA CYS A 104 0.10 -10.83 -10.62
C CYS A 104 0.83 -11.61 -11.72
#